data_AF-A0A9P6ISH4-F1
#
_entry.id   AF-A0A9P6ISH4-F1
#
_cell.length_a   1.000
_cell.length_b   1.000
_cell.length_c   1.000
_cell.angle_alpha   90.00
_cell.angle_beta   90.00
_cell.angle_gamma   90.00
#
_symmetry.space_group_name_H-M   'P 1'
#
loop_
_entity.id
_entity.type
_entity.pdbx_description
1 polymer ?
#
loop_
_entity_poly.entity_id
_entity_poly.type
_entity_poly.pdbx_seq_one_letter_code
_entity_poly.pdbx_strand_id
1 'polypeptide(L)'
;MSRTPFKLAKRIHCKDVDDMEKLVHETVMVQGLPLVVEGWNKIPAWKKTMVKWDYLKRHHGNDDIVCRDMRQNVDIEMKMQFFLSSIRNPSNEETLFYGKDLSCPEKWRETIMEKILPPVVAYRGPNGL
;
A
#
# COMPACT_ATOMS: atom_id res chain seq x y z
N MET A 1 -6.79 -7.14 -34.00
CA MET A 1 -6.07 -6.18 -33.13
C MET A 1 -4.93 -6.92 -32.45
N SER A 2 -3.67 -6.51 -32.69
CA SER A 2 -2.50 -7.08 -32.01
C SER A 2 -2.49 -6.59 -30.57
N ARG A 3 -2.46 -7.49 -29.57
CA ARG A 3 -2.30 -7.11 -28.17
C ARG A 3 -0.90 -6.56 -27.99
N THR A 4 -0.77 -5.35 -27.45
CA THR A 4 0.53 -4.79 -27.04
C THR A 4 1.18 -5.76 -26.04
N PRO A 5 2.45 -6.16 -26.26
CA PRO A 5 3.14 -7.04 -25.33
C PRO A 5 3.28 -6.34 -23.97
N PHE A 6 3.20 -7.14 -22.91
CA PHE A 6 3.47 -6.65 -21.55
C PHE A 6 4.86 -6.00 -21.49
N LYS A 7 4.93 -4.81 -20.89
CA LYS A 7 6.18 -4.11 -20.63
C LYS A 7 6.34 -3.95 -19.13
N LEU A 8 7.51 -4.30 -18.61
CA LEU A 8 7.85 -4.10 -17.21
C LEU A 8 7.87 -2.59 -16.89
N ALA A 9 7.35 -2.23 -15.73
CA ALA A 9 7.46 -0.88 -15.21
C ALA A 9 8.92 -0.52 -14.93
N LYS A 10 9.29 0.74 -15.16
CA LYS A 10 10.61 1.26 -14.76
C LYS A 10 10.74 1.15 -13.24
N ARG A 11 11.89 0.63 -12.78
CA ARG A 11 12.22 0.50 -11.37
C ARG A 11 13.39 1.43 -11.02
N ILE A 12 13.27 2.15 -9.93
CA ILE A 12 14.32 3.04 -9.42
C ILE A 12 14.37 2.98 -7.90
N HIS A 13 15.56 3.02 -7.31
CA HIS A 13 15.68 3.10 -5.87
C HIS A 13 15.48 4.55 -5.41
N CYS A 14 14.75 4.78 -4.32
CA CYS A 14 14.42 6.13 -3.82
C CYS A 14 15.62 7.03 -3.52
N LYS A 15 16.81 6.44 -3.31
CA LYS A 15 18.07 7.17 -3.08
C LYS A 15 18.75 7.64 -4.35
N ASP A 16 18.40 7.05 -5.50
CA ASP A 16 19.00 7.34 -6.79
C ASP A 16 18.13 8.34 -7.58
N VAL A 17 17.25 9.05 -6.88
CA VAL A 17 16.32 10.03 -7.44
C VAL A 17 16.63 11.39 -6.86
N ASP A 18 17.25 12.24 -7.68
CA ASP A 18 17.57 13.62 -7.29
C ASP A 18 16.29 14.48 -7.21
N ASP A 19 15.39 14.31 -8.18
CA ASP A 19 14.13 15.04 -8.27
C ASP A 19 12.96 14.08 -8.51
N MET A 20 12.29 13.72 -7.42
CA MET A 20 11.17 12.78 -7.43
C MET A 20 9.94 13.35 -8.13
N GLU A 21 9.71 14.67 -7.99
CA GLU A 21 8.53 15.31 -8.53
C GLU A 21 8.59 15.35 -10.05
N LYS A 22 9.73 15.77 -10.59
CA LYS A 22 9.99 15.74 -12.03
C LYS A 22 9.87 14.33 -12.60
N LEU A 23 10.48 13.34 -11.94
CA LEU A 23 10.45 11.95 -12.40
C LEU A 23 9.01 11.41 -12.48
N VAL A 24 8.20 11.66 -11.46
CA VAL A 24 6.79 11.23 -11.42
C VAL A 24 5.97 11.98 -12.46
N HIS A 25 6.14 13.29 -12.58
CA HIS A 25 5.42 14.09 -13.57
C HIS A 25 5.71 13.61 -15.00
N GLU A 26 6.99 13.49 -15.38
CA GLU A 26 7.37 13.09 -16.74
C GLU A 26 6.99 11.64 -17.07
N THR A 27 7.22 10.70 -16.15
CA THR A 27 7.02 9.27 -16.41
C THR A 27 5.55 8.86 -16.25
N VAL A 28 4.91 9.27 -15.16
CA VAL A 28 3.57 8.80 -14.80
C VAL A 28 2.50 9.70 -15.40
N MET A 29 2.61 11.02 -15.21
CA MET A 29 1.55 11.95 -15.61
C MET A 29 1.58 12.25 -17.11
N VAL A 30 2.75 12.55 -17.67
CA VAL A 30 2.90 12.91 -19.10
C VAL A 30 2.89 11.67 -19.99
N GLN A 31 3.70 10.66 -19.68
CA GLN A 31 3.80 9.46 -20.53
C GLN A 31 2.74 8.40 -20.22
N GLY A 32 2.06 8.47 -19.08
CA GLY A 32 1.11 7.44 -18.67
C GLY A 32 1.75 6.09 -18.36
N LEU A 33 3.06 6.06 -18.05
CA LEU A 33 3.79 4.82 -17.80
C LEU A 33 3.93 4.54 -16.30
N PRO A 34 3.75 3.28 -15.87
CA PRO A 34 3.93 2.93 -14.47
C PRO A 34 5.40 3.06 -14.05
N LEU A 35 5.60 3.55 -12.83
CA LEU A 35 6.89 3.70 -12.18
C LEU A 35 6.87 2.97 -10.83
N VAL A 36 7.93 2.23 -10.53
CA VAL A 36 8.15 1.60 -9.23
C VAL A 36 9.32 2.27 -8.54
N VAL A 37 9.06 2.87 -7.38
CA VAL A 37 10.09 3.47 -6.52
C VAL A 37 10.35 2.55 -5.33
N GLU A 38 11.55 1.97 -5.27
CA GLU A 38 11.92 0.97 -4.28
C GLU A 38 12.73 1.56 -3.11
N GLY A 39 12.80 0.84 -2.00
CA GLY A 39 13.75 1.14 -0.93
C GLY A 39 13.29 2.16 0.12
N TRP A 40 12.07 2.69 0.02
CA TRP A 40 11.50 3.57 1.06
C TRP A 40 11.53 2.94 2.45
N ASN A 41 11.29 1.64 2.55
CA ASN A 41 11.37 0.90 3.81
C ASN A 41 12.79 0.71 4.36
N LYS A 42 13.83 1.06 3.58
CA LYS A 42 15.25 0.92 3.94
C LYS A 42 15.88 2.23 4.41
N ILE A 43 15.21 3.38 4.28
CA ILE A 43 15.77 4.66 4.75
C ILE A 43 15.74 4.73 6.30
N PRO A 44 16.68 5.45 6.93
CA PRO A 44 16.73 5.55 8.39
C PRO A 44 15.46 6.11 9.04
N ALA A 45 14.74 7.01 8.35
CA ALA A 45 13.52 7.61 8.84
C ALA A 45 12.31 6.64 8.90
N TRP A 46 12.38 5.50 8.17
CA TRP A 46 11.24 4.58 8.05
C TRP A 46 10.86 3.95 9.39
N LYS A 47 9.59 4.06 9.77
CA LYS A 47 9.07 3.57 11.06
C LYS A 47 8.72 2.09 10.98
N LYS A 48 9.74 1.23 10.99
CA LYS A 48 9.61 -0.23 10.88
C LYS A 48 8.69 -0.88 11.92
N THR A 49 8.53 -0.30 13.10
CA THR A 49 7.66 -0.86 14.16
C THR A 49 6.19 -0.54 13.94
N MET A 50 5.88 0.53 13.21
CA MET A 50 4.52 0.99 12.93
C MET A 50 3.91 0.26 11.72
N VAL A 51 4.71 -0.01 10.69
CA VAL A 51 4.27 -0.79 9.51
C VAL A 51 4.43 -2.28 9.77
N LYS A 52 3.73 -2.79 10.77
CA LYS A 52 3.73 -4.21 11.16
C LYS A 52 2.34 -4.69 11.55
N TRP A 53 2.13 -5.99 11.40
CA TRP A 53 0.92 -6.69 11.83
C TRP A 53 0.59 -6.46 13.32
N ASP A 54 1.59 -6.52 14.20
CA ASP A 54 1.37 -6.33 15.63
C ASP A 54 0.89 -4.91 15.98
N TYR A 55 1.31 -3.90 15.21
CA TYR A 55 0.81 -2.54 15.35
C TYR A 55 -0.68 -2.48 15.00
N LEU A 56 -1.06 -3.01 13.82
CA LEU A 56 -2.45 -3.05 13.39
C LEU A 56 -3.32 -3.83 14.38
N LYS A 57 -2.86 -5.00 14.85
CA LYS A 57 -3.61 -5.80 15.83
C LYS A 57 -3.81 -5.06 17.15
N ARG A 58 -2.78 -4.37 17.65
CA ARG A 58 -2.82 -3.65 18.93
C ARG A 58 -3.71 -2.41 18.88
N HIS A 59 -3.66 -1.66 17.78
CA HIS A 59 -4.30 -0.35 17.68
C HIS A 59 -5.64 -0.37 16.95
N HIS A 60 -5.83 -1.33 16.04
CA HIS A 60 -7.00 -1.42 15.15
C HIS A 60 -7.67 -2.80 15.19
N GLY A 61 -7.26 -3.71 16.08
CA GLY A 61 -7.76 -5.09 16.10
C GLY A 61 -9.28 -5.22 16.29
N ASN A 62 -9.90 -4.24 16.95
CA ASN A 62 -11.34 -4.20 17.23
C ASN A 62 -12.14 -3.40 16.18
N ASP A 63 -11.47 -2.83 15.17
CA ASP A 63 -12.15 -2.10 14.10
C ASP A 63 -12.92 -3.09 13.23
N ASP A 64 -14.15 -2.73 12.88
CA ASP A 64 -14.94 -3.44 11.87
C ASP A 64 -14.41 -3.09 10.49
N ILE A 65 -14.12 -4.10 9.70
CA ILE A 65 -13.65 -3.96 8.33
C ILE A 65 -14.47 -4.83 7.39
N VAL A 66 -14.56 -4.39 6.15
CA VAL A 66 -15.13 -5.17 5.06
C VAL A 66 -14.00 -5.88 4.34
N CYS A 67 -14.08 -7.21 4.29
CA CYS A 67 -13.16 -8.06 3.55
C CYS A 67 -13.92 -8.74 2.42
N ARG A 68 -13.28 -8.89 1.26
CA ARG A 68 -13.78 -9.76 0.19
C ARG A 68 -13.30 -11.17 0.41
N ASP A 69 -14.22 -12.13 0.50
CA ASP A 69 -13.91 -13.54 0.31
C ASP A 69 -13.66 -13.78 -1.18
N MET A 70 -12.40 -14.04 -1.53
CA MET A 70 -11.98 -14.24 -2.92
C MET A 70 -12.41 -15.60 -3.49
N ARG A 71 -12.83 -16.55 -2.65
CA ARG A 71 -13.32 -17.86 -3.08
C ARG A 71 -14.80 -17.79 -3.42
N GLN A 72 -15.58 -17.14 -2.55
CA GLN A 72 -17.03 -17.00 -2.71
C GLN A 72 -17.43 -15.74 -3.49
N ASN A 73 -16.49 -14.81 -3.68
CA ASN A 73 -16.70 -13.51 -4.32
C ASN A 73 -17.80 -12.68 -3.63
N VAL A 74 -17.83 -12.73 -2.31
CA VAL A 74 -18.77 -11.96 -1.46
C VAL A 74 -18.00 -11.08 -0.48
N ASP A 75 -18.66 -10.03 0.01
CA ASP A 75 -18.11 -9.16 1.05
C ASP A 75 -18.60 -9.61 2.42
N ILE A 76 -17.69 -9.63 3.39
CA ILE A 76 -17.93 -10.10 4.75
C ILE A 76 -17.37 -9.06 5.71
N GLU A 77 -18.20 -8.64 6.66
CA GLU A 77 -17.76 -7.81 7.78
C GLU A 77 -17.09 -8.67 8.86
N MET A 78 -15.93 -8.22 9.33
CA MET A 78 -15.22 -8.87 10.43
C MET A 78 -14.36 -7.88 11.20
N LYS A 79 -13.93 -8.26 12.39
CA LYS A 79 -12.90 -7.51 13.12
C LYS A 79 -11.56 -7.66 12.44
N MET A 80 -10.81 -6.56 12.36
CA MET A 80 -9.43 -6.54 11.82
C MET A 80 -8.57 -7.66 12.41
N GLN A 81 -8.67 -7.95 13.71
CA GLN A 81 -7.87 -9.04 14.32
C GLN A 81 -8.15 -10.43 13.72
N PHE A 82 -9.37 -10.70 13.27
CA PHE A 82 -9.71 -11.98 12.63
C PHE A 82 -9.10 -12.05 11.23
N PHE A 83 -9.20 -10.97 10.45
CA PHE A 83 -8.51 -10.85 9.17
C PHE A 83 -6.98 -11.00 9.30
N LEU A 84 -6.37 -10.32 10.28
CA LEU A 84 -4.93 -10.44 10.54
C LEU A 84 -4.52 -11.87 10.93
N SER A 85 -5.40 -12.60 11.61
CA SER A 85 -5.16 -13.99 11.99
C SER A 85 -5.29 -14.93 10.80
N SER A 86 -6.24 -14.70 9.89
CA SER A 86 -6.41 -15.51 8.68
C SER A 86 -5.20 -15.39 7.73
N ILE A 87 -4.60 -14.21 7.60
CA ILE A 87 -3.41 -14.01 6.76
C ILE A 87 -2.18 -14.74 7.33
N ARG A 88 -2.07 -14.86 8.65
CA ARG A 88 -0.91 -15.50 9.31
C ARG A 88 -0.97 -17.03 9.27
N ASN A 89 -2.11 -17.62 8.97
CA ASN A 89 -2.28 -19.07 8.86
C ASN A 89 -2.78 -19.48 7.47
N PRO A 90 -1.96 -19.27 6.41
CA PRO A 90 -2.36 -19.49 5.03
C PRO A 90 -2.56 -20.97 4.65
N SER A 91 -2.21 -21.90 5.55
CA SER A 91 -2.51 -23.34 5.36
C SER A 91 -4.00 -23.65 5.45
N ASN A 92 -4.82 -22.71 5.93
CA ASN A 92 -6.27 -22.83 5.82
C ASN A 92 -6.70 -22.42 4.40
N GLU A 93 -6.53 -23.33 3.45
CA GLU A 93 -6.86 -23.11 2.02
C GLU A 93 -8.32 -22.67 1.78
N GLU A 94 -9.18 -22.92 2.77
CA GLU A 94 -10.60 -22.58 2.79
C GLU A 94 -10.89 -21.08 2.88
N THR A 95 -9.99 -20.28 3.45
CA THR A 95 -10.24 -18.83 3.67
C THR A 95 -9.21 -17.97 2.96
N LEU A 96 -9.64 -17.26 1.90
CA LEU A 96 -8.83 -16.27 1.19
C LEU A 96 -9.52 -14.91 1.24
N PHE A 97 -9.25 -14.15 2.30
CA PHE A 97 -9.80 -12.81 2.48
C PHE A 97 -8.89 -11.72 1.93
N TYR A 98 -9.47 -10.72 1.28
CA TYR A 98 -8.82 -9.51 0.82
C TYR A 98 -9.44 -8.29 1.51
N GLY A 99 -8.68 -7.61 2.36
CA GLY A 99 -9.09 -6.35 2.98
C GLY A 99 -9.10 -5.21 1.94
N LYS A 100 -10.26 -4.98 1.32
CA LYS A 100 -10.46 -3.94 0.31
C LYS A 100 -10.88 -2.63 1.00
N ASP A 101 -10.48 -1.50 0.44
CA ASP A 101 -10.94 -0.16 0.86
C ASP A 101 -10.68 0.15 2.34
N LEU A 102 -9.63 -0.43 2.93
CA LEU A 102 -9.26 -0.15 4.31
C LEU A 102 -8.78 1.29 4.48
N SER A 103 -9.30 1.96 5.51
CA SER A 103 -8.84 3.29 5.90
C SER A 103 -7.37 3.27 6.31
N CYS A 104 -6.61 4.28 5.87
CA CYS A 104 -5.24 4.48 6.34
C CYS A 104 -5.26 4.88 7.83
N PRO A 105 -4.55 4.16 8.72
CA PRO A 105 -4.41 4.57 10.12
C PRO A 105 -3.92 6.00 10.24
N GLU A 106 -4.54 6.81 11.10
CA GLU A 106 -4.20 8.23 11.27
C GLU A 106 -2.71 8.43 11.56
N LYS A 107 -2.13 7.61 12.45
CA LYS A 107 -0.70 7.69 12.76
C LYS A 107 0.20 7.41 11.56
N TRP A 108 -0.22 6.52 10.66
CA TRP A 108 0.52 6.22 9.44
C TRP A 108 0.46 7.40 8.49
N ARG A 109 -0.69 8.06 8.34
CA ARG A 109 -0.84 9.30 7.56
C ARG A 109 0.10 10.39 8.09
N GLU A 110 -0.02 10.74 9.37
CA GLU A 110 0.78 11.81 10.00
C GLU A 110 2.28 11.60 9.95
N THR A 111 2.72 10.33 9.95
CA THR A 111 4.13 9.99 10.15
C THR A 111 4.78 9.53 8.85
N ILE A 112 4.15 8.64 8.10
CA ILE A 112 4.72 8.10 6.87
C ILE A 112 4.38 9.01 5.70
N MET A 113 3.09 9.30 5.51
CA MET A 113 2.63 10.04 4.33
C MET A 113 3.08 11.50 4.38
N GLU A 114 2.91 12.15 5.52
CA GLU A 114 3.18 13.60 5.65
C GLU A 114 4.64 13.96 5.94
N LYS A 115 5.41 13.07 6.59
CA LYS A 115 6.77 13.40 7.08
C LYS A 115 7.90 12.61 6.44
N ILE A 116 7.62 11.46 5.82
CA ILE A 116 8.65 10.56 5.28
C ILE A 116 8.58 10.51 3.76
N LEU A 117 7.37 10.37 3.20
CA LEU A 117 7.18 10.30 1.76
C LEU A 117 7.13 11.71 1.13
N PRO A 118 7.70 11.89 -0.07
CA PRO A 118 7.55 13.11 -0.84
C PRO A 118 6.07 13.37 -1.17
N PRO A 119 5.62 14.64 -1.17
CA PRO A 119 4.21 14.97 -1.41
C PRO A 119 3.66 14.36 -2.72
N VAL A 120 4.47 14.31 -3.77
CA VAL A 120 4.08 13.77 -5.09
C VAL A 120 3.70 12.29 -5.08
N VAL A 121 4.14 11.51 -4.08
CA VAL A 121 3.80 10.09 -3.90
C VAL A 121 3.03 9.81 -2.60
N ALA A 122 2.73 10.84 -1.80
CA ALA A 122 1.98 10.70 -0.57
C ALA A 122 0.47 10.57 -0.86
N TYR A 123 -0.22 9.76 -0.06
CA TYR A 123 -1.69 9.65 -0.11
C TYR A 123 -2.33 11.03 0.16
N ARG A 124 -3.22 11.49 -0.73
CA ARG A 124 -3.80 12.85 -0.74
C ARG A 124 -2.76 13.98 -0.83
N GLY A 125 -1.63 13.73 -1.47
CA GLY A 125 -0.67 14.77 -1.84
C GLY A 125 -1.24 15.72 -2.92
N PRO A 126 -0.43 16.67 -3.44
CA PRO A 126 -0.87 17.72 -4.37
C PRO A 126 -1.56 17.21 -5.65
N ASN A 127 -1.27 15.97 -6.02
CA ASN A 127 -1.81 15.30 -7.22
C ASN A 127 -2.88 14.25 -6.88
N GLY A 128 -3.24 14.09 -5.60
CA GLY A 128 -4.30 13.19 -5.16
C GLY A 128 -5.64 13.90 -5.16
N LEU A 129 -6.59 13.40 -5.94
CA LEU A 129 -8.02 13.57 -5.68
C LEU A 129 -8.37 13.06 -4.26
#